data_AF-A0A1F3BVN2-F1
#
_entry.id   AF-A0A1F3BVN2-F1
#
_cell.length_a   1.000
_cell.length_b   1.000
_cell.length_c   1.000
_cell.angle_alpha   90.00
_cell.angle_beta   90.00
_cell.angle_gamma   90.00
#
_symmetry.space_group_name_H-M   'P 1'
#
loop_
_entity.id
_entity.type
_entity.pdbx_description
1 polymer ?
#
loop_
_entity_poly.entity_id
_entity_poly.type
_entity_poly.pdbx_seq_one_letter_code
_entity_poly.pdbx_strand_id
1 'polypeptide(L)'
;MTVSDYLSVNSDSINVSKSLYLPRLTTFERDNLGFTPSEALIIYNTTDDCMEIYKNGVWSNIWCFHCAATIITQPFSATVCEWQDTSFIVSATGTSLTFQWQLSTDGGTIWNNISDGGISPFYIGSNTFMLSVSNISVGNNGYMFRCNITASCPPEITSSEVLLNVMANPPSITVNPINQALSSSYTASFSISSLGYNVIYQWQQSSDGINWNDISNGGTSPEYNGVTTNVLSLSDVPPSFNNYKFRCIAGNSCGTSAISTDATLSISAPSVSTTAASNIQSTSVTCGGNVLLNGGAAVTACGVCWSTSNDPSLSDSFTTDGSGTGSFVSSITGLTPGVTYYFRAYATNAIGTSYGIVRSFFTPTVDVGQSYQGGIVAYILQVGDPGYFSTVTHGIIVSESDQSSSANWGCYGTLISGADETGIGYGQQNTTDIIADCATAGIAAKICDDLVLNGYSDWYLPSKDELNKLYINKTLIGGFTNNYYWSSSEVTNNNANRQYFLNGTQNNTVKSFSCYVRAIRTF
;
A
#
# COMPACT_ATOMS: atom_id res chain seq x y z
N MET A 1 -31.99 -87.65 30.43
CA MET A 1 -33.37 -87.97 30.84
C MET A 1 -33.88 -89.07 29.92
N THR A 2 -34.33 -90.18 30.49
CA THR A 2 -34.94 -91.30 29.76
C THR A 2 -36.36 -90.94 29.30
N VAL A 3 -36.88 -91.67 28.32
CA VAL A 3 -38.12 -91.44 27.52
C VAL A 3 -39.43 -91.41 28.35
N SER A 4 -39.37 -91.35 29.68
CA SER A 4 -40.53 -91.48 30.58
C SER A 4 -41.18 -90.17 31.06
N ASP A 5 -40.66 -88.98 30.73
CA ASP A 5 -41.16 -87.71 31.28
C ASP A 5 -41.87 -86.78 30.27
N TYR A 6 -42.39 -87.32 29.16
CA TYR A 6 -43.19 -86.55 28.21
C TYR A 6 -44.67 -86.91 28.34
N LEU A 7 -45.47 -85.94 28.80
CA LEU A 7 -46.92 -86.06 28.90
C LEU A 7 -47.56 -85.90 27.53
N SER A 8 -48.35 -86.89 27.13
CA SER A 8 -49.27 -86.79 26.00
C SER A 8 -50.59 -86.13 26.42
N VAL A 9 -51.13 -85.25 25.58
CA VAL A 9 -52.39 -84.54 25.84
C VAL A 9 -53.34 -84.73 24.66
N ASN A 10 -54.55 -85.25 24.94
CA ASN A 10 -55.62 -85.47 23.97
C ASN A 10 -56.72 -84.37 24.11
N SER A 11 -57.51 -84.18 23.06
CA SER A 11 -57.97 -82.87 22.56
C SER A 11 -59.07 -82.06 23.28
N ASP A 12 -59.61 -82.41 24.46
CA ASP A 12 -60.90 -81.78 24.86
C ASP A 12 -61.01 -81.20 26.29
N SER A 13 -59.94 -81.02 27.06
CA SER A 13 -59.89 -80.08 28.21
C SER A 13 -58.55 -80.13 28.94
N ILE A 14 -57.97 -78.96 29.25
CA ILE A 14 -56.79 -78.84 30.12
C ILE A 14 -57.29 -78.58 31.54
N ASN A 15 -57.30 -79.61 32.38
CA ASN A 15 -57.47 -79.47 33.83
C ASN A 15 -56.22 -80.06 34.49
N VAL A 16 -55.31 -79.21 34.98
CA VAL A 16 -54.06 -79.65 35.63
C VAL A 16 -54.05 -79.17 37.07
N SER A 17 -54.15 -80.12 38.01
CA SER A 17 -54.12 -79.90 39.47
C SER A 17 -52.71 -80.07 40.07
N LYS A 18 -51.66 -80.06 39.25
CA LYS A 18 -50.24 -80.08 39.64
C LYS A 18 -49.41 -79.17 38.72
N SER A 19 -48.35 -78.59 39.25
CA SER A 19 -47.40 -77.73 38.51
C SER A 19 -46.85 -78.47 37.29
N LEU A 20 -47.15 -77.95 36.09
CA LEU A 20 -46.65 -78.46 34.81
C LEU A 20 -45.21 -77.98 34.62
N TYR A 21 -44.23 -78.89 34.71
CA TYR A 21 -42.84 -78.59 34.35
C TYR A 21 -42.70 -78.72 32.83
N LEU A 22 -42.66 -77.58 32.13
CA LEU A 22 -42.37 -77.55 30.70
C LEU A 22 -40.84 -77.63 30.48
N PRO A 23 -40.35 -78.51 29.60
CA PRO A 23 -38.95 -78.52 29.20
C PRO A 23 -38.55 -77.15 28.64
N ARG A 24 -37.47 -76.56 29.16
CA ARG A 24 -36.91 -75.29 28.68
C ARG A 24 -35.74 -75.60 27.76
N LEU A 25 -35.88 -75.33 26.48
CA LEU A 25 -34.88 -75.62 25.46
C LEU A 25 -34.61 -74.35 24.64
N THR A 26 -33.39 -74.16 24.15
CA THR A 26 -33.13 -73.20 23.07
C THR A 26 -33.70 -73.72 21.74
N THR A 27 -33.87 -72.85 20.74
CA THR A 27 -34.28 -73.27 19.38
C THR A 27 -33.35 -74.37 18.83
N PHE A 28 -32.04 -74.25 19.09
CA PHE A 28 -31.06 -75.26 18.68
C PHE A 28 -31.26 -76.61 19.38
N GLU A 29 -31.50 -76.62 20.69
CA GLU A 29 -31.74 -77.87 21.43
C GLU A 29 -33.07 -78.53 21.03
N ARG A 30 -34.10 -77.73 20.77
CA ARG A 30 -35.40 -78.18 20.25
C ARG A 30 -35.25 -78.85 18.89
N ASP A 31 -34.52 -78.24 17.97
CA ASP A 31 -34.37 -78.75 16.60
C ASP A 31 -33.44 -79.97 16.51
N ASN A 32 -32.63 -80.22 17.53
CA ASN A 32 -31.73 -81.38 17.64
C ASN A 32 -32.23 -82.45 18.61
N LEU A 33 -33.54 -82.50 18.88
CA LEU A 33 -34.12 -83.63 19.61
C LEU A 33 -33.88 -84.91 18.80
N GLY A 34 -33.13 -85.86 19.36
CA GLY A 34 -32.75 -87.13 18.71
C GLY A 34 -33.91 -88.12 18.48
N PHE A 35 -35.14 -87.63 18.51
CA PHE A 35 -36.37 -88.38 18.28
C PHE A 35 -37.44 -87.45 17.70
N THR A 36 -38.36 -87.99 16.90
CA THR A 36 -39.56 -87.28 16.45
C THR A 36 -40.72 -87.62 17.39
N PRO A 37 -41.32 -86.65 18.09
CA PRO A 37 -42.46 -86.93 18.97
C PRO A 37 -43.62 -87.58 18.19
N SER A 38 -44.14 -88.70 18.68
CA SER A 38 -45.29 -89.40 18.08
C SER A 38 -46.64 -88.73 18.40
N GLU A 39 -46.66 -87.80 19.36
CA GLU A 39 -47.83 -87.04 19.83
C GLU A 39 -47.44 -85.55 20.00
N ALA A 40 -48.40 -84.69 20.36
CA ALA A 40 -48.12 -83.27 20.52
C ALA A 40 -47.21 -82.98 21.72
N LEU A 41 -46.09 -82.28 21.49
CA LEU A 41 -45.10 -81.94 22.53
C LEU A 41 -45.10 -80.44 22.77
N ILE A 42 -45.28 -79.99 24.02
CA ILE A 42 -45.17 -78.58 24.40
C ILE A 42 -43.83 -78.34 25.13
N ILE A 43 -43.09 -77.33 24.70
CA ILE A 43 -41.86 -76.85 25.37
C ILE A 43 -41.96 -75.35 25.63
N TYR A 44 -41.04 -74.84 26.45
CA TYR A 44 -40.73 -73.41 26.49
C TYR A 44 -39.39 -73.18 25.78
N ASN A 45 -39.42 -72.50 24.65
CA ASN A 45 -38.26 -72.08 23.90
C ASN A 45 -37.64 -70.83 24.55
N THR A 46 -36.46 -70.99 25.17
CA THR A 46 -35.74 -69.90 25.85
C THR A 46 -35.10 -68.92 24.87
N THR A 47 -34.91 -69.29 23.61
CA THR A 47 -34.37 -68.40 22.57
C THR A 47 -35.44 -67.41 22.10
N ASP A 48 -36.67 -67.87 21.95
CA ASP A 48 -37.79 -67.06 21.45
C ASP A 48 -38.70 -66.51 22.57
N ASP A 49 -38.42 -66.86 23.84
CA ASP A 49 -39.26 -66.59 25.03
C ASP A 49 -40.72 -67.08 24.87
N CYS A 50 -40.88 -68.19 24.16
CA CYS A 50 -42.18 -68.72 23.74
C CYS A 50 -42.46 -70.13 24.26
N MET A 51 -43.69 -70.40 24.68
CA MET A 51 -44.23 -71.75 24.70
C MET A 51 -44.57 -72.19 23.28
N GLU A 52 -44.05 -73.34 22.87
CA GLU A 52 -44.22 -73.91 21.54
C GLU A 52 -44.82 -75.30 21.60
N ILE A 53 -45.60 -75.67 20.60
CA ILE A 53 -46.14 -77.02 20.40
C ILE A 53 -45.61 -77.61 19.10
N TYR A 54 -45.10 -78.84 19.18
CA TYR A 54 -44.86 -79.68 18.01
C TYR A 54 -46.11 -80.50 17.74
N LYS A 55 -46.70 -80.35 16.55
CA LYS A 55 -47.83 -81.19 16.10
C LYS A 55 -47.78 -81.36 14.59
N ASN A 56 -48.10 -82.56 14.11
CA ASN A 56 -48.15 -82.88 12.66
C ASN A 56 -46.85 -82.55 11.91
N GLY A 57 -45.69 -82.73 12.55
CA GLY A 57 -44.40 -82.47 11.91
C GLY A 57 -43.88 -81.04 12.03
N VAL A 58 -44.63 -80.12 12.67
CA VAL A 58 -44.32 -78.68 12.67
C VAL A 58 -44.33 -78.13 14.10
N TRP A 59 -43.36 -77.27 14.43
CA TRP A 59 -43.36 -76.46 15.65
C TRP A 59 -44.19 -75.19 15.45
N SER A 60 -45.01 -74.82 16.43
CA SER A 60 -45.85 -73.62 16.40
C SER A 60 -45.88 -72.95 17.77
N ASN A 61 -45.78 -71.62 17.80
CA ASN A 61 -45.86 -70.87 19.06
C ASN A 61 -47.30 -70.87 19.57
N ILE A 62 -47.51 -71.23 20.84
CA ILE A 62 -48.84 -71.16 21.49
C ILE A 62 -48.96 -69.88 22.31
N TRP A 63 -47.88 -69.45 22.98
CA TRP A 63 -47.88 -68.29 23.85
C TRP A 63 -46.47 -67.77 24.03
N CYS A 64 -46.24 -66.46 23.88
CA CYS A 64 -44.92 -65.90 24.08
C CYS A 64 -44.92 -64.83 25.17
N PHE A 65 -43.89 -64.86 26.01
CA PHE A 65 -43.62 -63.81 26.99
C PHE A 65 -42.77 -62.72 26.29
N HIS A 66 -43.06 -61.44 26.55
CA HIS A 66 -42.39 -60.29 25.89
C HIS A 66 -42.40 -60.29 24.36
N CYS A 67 -43.43 -60.87 23.73
CA CYS A 67 -43.51 -60.98 22.28
C CYS A 67 -43.98 -59.73 21.54
N ALA A 68 -44.42 -58.69 22.26
CA ALA A 68 -44.75 -57.39 21.69
C ALA A 68 -43.47 -56.54 21.61
N ALA A 69 -43.35 -55.75 20.54
CA ALA A 69 -42.25 -54.81 20.42
C ALA A 69 -42.33 -53.72 21.51
N THR A 70 -41.19 -53.29 22.03
CA THR A 70 -41.07 -52.09 22.87
C THR A 70 -39.79 -51.35 22.52
N ILE A 71 -39.89 -50.07 22.16
CA ILE A 71 -38.71 -49.25 21.85
C ILE A 71 -37.95 -48.92 23.14
N ILE A 72 -36.65 -49.17 23.13
CA ILE A 72 -35.71 -48.85 24.22
C ILE A 72 -35.01 -47.52 23.92
N THR A 73 -34.59 -47.28 22.67
CA THR A 73 -33.91 -46.04 22.26
C THR A 73 -34.50 -45.52 20.96
N GLN A 74 -34.91 -44.26 21.00
CA GLN A 74 -35.40 -43.54 19.83
C GLN A 74 -34.24 -43.04 18.95
N PRO A 75 -34.44 -42.91 17.63
CA PRO A 75 -33.47 -42.24 16.78
C PRO A 75 -33.40 -40.74 17.10
N PHE A 76 -32.28 -40.10 16.72
CA PHE A 76 -32.07 -38.67 16.86
C PHE A 76 -31.95 -37.99 15.50
N SER A 77 -32.33 -36.71 15.43
CA SER A 77 -32.14 -35.89 14.22
C SER A 77 -30.64 -35.70 13.93
N ALA A 78 -30.28 -35.67 12.65
CA ALA A 78 -28.91 -35.54 12.18
C ALA A 78 -28.71 -34.19 11.47
N THR A 79 -27.54 -33.58 11.67
CA THR A 79 -27.09 -32.43 10.89
C THR A 79 -25.77 -32.79 10.23
N VAL A 80 -25.74 -32.79 8.91
CA VAL A 80 -24.58 -33.18 8.10
C VAL A 80 -24.26 -32.14 7.06
N CYS A 81 -23.02 -32.13 6.62
CA CYS A 81 -22.64 -31.41 5.42
C CYS A 81 -22.91 -32.25 4.18
N GLU A 82 -23.04 -31.59 3.04
CA GLU A 82 -23.26 -32.24 1.75
C GLU A 82 -22.21 -33.35 1.51
N TRP A 83 -22.66 -34.49 1.04
CA TRP A 83 -21.85 -35.70 0.81
C TRP A 83 -21.24 -36.35 2.07
N GLN A 84 -21.59 -35.89 3.27
CA GLN A 84 -21.30 -36.64 4.49
C GLN A 84 -22.42 -37.65 4.76
N ASP A 85 -22.03 -38.81 5.27
CA ASP A 85 -22.94 -39.89 5.60
C ASP A 85 -23.46 -39.73 7.04
N THR A 86 -24.63 -40.31 7.31
CA THR A 86 -25.19 -40.40 8.66
C THR A 86 -25.93 -41.72 8.85
N SER A 87 -26.34 -42.00 10.09
CA SER A 87 -27.21 -43.13 10.36
C SER A 87 -28.25 -42.79 11.42
N PHE A 88 -29.42 -43.41 11.28
CA PHE A 88 -30.49 -43.36 12.26
C PHE A 88 -30.62 -44.75 12.90
N ILE A 89 -30.57 -44.78 14.23
CA ILE A 89 -30.55 -46.03 15.00
C ILE A 89 -31.75 -46.06 15.92
N VAL A 90 -32.47 -47.17 15.92
CA VAL A 90 -33.52 -47.48 16.89
C VAL A 90 -33.16 -48.79 17.60
N SER A 91 -33.48 -48.92 18.88
CA SER A 91 -33.34 -50.21 19.59
C SER A 91 -34.67 -50.59 20.22
N ALA A 92 -35.01 -51.88 20.18
CA ALA A 92 -36.27 -52.40 20.70
C ALA A 92 -36.09 -53.80 21.29
N THR A 93 -36.93 -54.17 22.26
CA THR A 93 -37.11 -55.55 22.73
C THR A 93 -38.34 -56.18 22.08
N GLY A 94 -38.32 -57.49 21.90
CA GLY A 94 -39.45 -58.29 21.41
C GLY A 94 -38.96 -59.55 20.68
N THR A 95 -39.86 -60.51 20.47
CA THR A 95 -39.55 -61.72 19.71
C THR A 95 -39.70 -61.49 18.20
N SER A 96 -38.76 -62.00 17.41
CA SER A 96 -38.75 -61.93 15.94
C SER A 96 -39.02 -60.52 15.38
N LEU A 97 -38.29 -59.53 15.89
CA LEU A 97 -38.45 -58.14 15.46
C LEU A 97 -38.18 -57.96 13.96
N THR A 98 -39.06 -57.24 13.29
CA THR A 98 -38.79 -56.72 11.95
C THR A 98 -38.90 -55.20 11.96
N PHE A 99 -38.11 -54.57 11.10
CA PHE A 99 -38.00 -53.12 10.99
C PHE A 99 -38.40 -52.69 9.59
N GLN A 100 -39.01 -51.52 9.47
CA GLN A 100 -39.28 -50.86 8.21
C GLN A 100 -39.12 -49.36 8.38
N TRP A 101 -38.04 -48.81 7.85
CA TRP A 101 -37.85 -47.37 7.82
C TRP A 101 -38.77 -46.71 6.80
N GLN A 102 -39.26 -45.52 7.15
CA GLN A 102 -40.10 -44.67 6.33
C GLN A 102 -39.49 -43.27 6.19
N LEU A 103 -39.69 -42.67 5.02
CA LEU A 103 -39.27 -41.31 4.67
C LEU A 103 -40.50 -40.42 4.45
N SER A 104 -40.42 -39.19 4.94
CA SER A 104 -41.29 -38.08 4.54
C SER A 104 -40.45 -36.93 3.98
N THR A 105 -40.92 -36.36 2.87
CA THR A 105 -40.30 -35.20 2.20
C THR A 105 -41.19 -33.95 2.28
N ASP A 106 -42.31 -34.01 3.01
CA ASP A 106 -43.36 -32.99 3.08
C ASP A 106 -43.67 -32.57 4.53
N GLY A 107 -42.65 -32.62 5.39
CA GLY A 107 -42.75 -32.19 6.78
C GLY A 107 -43.56 -33.14 7.66
N GLY A 108 -43.57 -34.43 7.36
CA GLY A 108 -44.22 -35.47 8.16
C GLY A 108 -45.67 -35.76 7.78
N THR A 109 -46.16 -35.25 6.64
CA THR A 109 -47.56 -35.43 6.21
C THR A 109 -47.76 -36.79 5.54
N ILE A 110 -46.88 -37.16 4.61
CA ILE A 110 -46.91 -38.44 3.88
C ILE A 110 -45.64 -39.22 4.18
N TRP A 111 -45.82 -40.50 4.49
CA TRP A 111 -44.75 -41.43 4.84
C TRP A 111 -44.70 -42.61 3.88
N ASN A 112 -43.56 -42.81 3.23
CA ASN A 112 -43.32 -43.89 2.28
C ASN A 112 -42.26 -44.84 2.81
N ASN A 113 -42.44 -46.15 2.60
CA ASN A 113 -41.42 -47.15 2.96
C ASN A 113 -40.14 -46.92 2.15
N ILE A 114 -39.01 -46.95 2.85
CA ILE A 114 -37.68 -46.88 2.25
C ILE A 114 -37.28 -48.29 1.80
N SER A 115 -36.67 -48.37 0.62
CA SER A 115 -35.97 -49.55 0.12
C SER A 115 -34.47 -49.24 0.02
N ASP A 116 -33.62 -50.24 0.25
CA ASP A 116 -32.17 -50.10 0.08
C ASP A 116 -31.83 -49.72 -1.38
N GLY A 117 -30.83 -48.84 -1.54
CA GLY A 117 -30.46 -48.22 -2.81
C GLY A 117 -30.88 -46.74 -2.89
N GLY A 118 -31.17 -46.26 -4.10
CA GLY A 118 -31.41 -44.83 -4.38
C GLY A 118 -30.22 -44.13 -5.03
N ILE A 119 -30.37 -42.84 -5.33
CA ILE A 119 -29.28 -42.01 -5.88
C ILE A 119 -28.91 -40.93 -4.87
N SER A 120 -29.85 -40.09 -4.43
CA SER A 120 -29.57 -39.06 -3.41
C SER A 120 -30.83 -38.82 -2.55
N PRO A 121 -30.90 -39.39 -1.34
CA PRO A 121 -29.87 -40.19 -0.66
C PRO A 121 -29.79 -41.63 -1.19
N PHE A 122 -28.70 -42.31 -0.83
CA PHE A 122 -28.53 -43.76 -0.93
C PHE A 122 -28.75 -44.39 0.46
N TYR A 123 -29.55 -45.44 0.53
CA TYR A 123 -29.98 -46.08 1.78
C TYR A 123 -29.45 -47.51 1.90
N ILE A 124 -29.01 -47.91 3.10
CA ILE A 124 -28.65 -49.29 3.46
C ILE A 124 -29.29 -49.63 4.81
N GLY A 125 -29.89 -50.82 4.93
CA GLY A 125 -30.41 -51.31 6.21
C GLY A 125 -31.83 -50.84 6.52
N SER A 126 -32.64 -50.50 5.50
CA SER A 126 -34.04 -50.09 5.63
C SER A 126 -34.95 -51.08 6.36
N ASN A 127 -34.55 -52.35 6.43
CA ASN A 127 -35.22 -53.39 7.21
C ASN A 127 -34.44 -53.84 8.47
N THR A 128 -33.54 -53.00 8.98
CA THR A 128 -32.74 -53.28 10.17
C THR A 128 -32.90 -52.19 11.24
N PHE A 129 -32.31 -52.42 12.41
CA PHE A 129 -32.31 -51.46 13.52
C PHE A 129 -31.50 -50.17 13.22
N MET A 130 -30.70 -50.16 12.15
CA MET A 130 -29.89 -49.02 11.71
C MET A 130 -30.13 -48.73 10.23
N LEU A 131 -30.60 -47.51 9.92
CA LEU A 131 -30.63 -46.99 8.55
C LEU A 131 -29.38 -46.14 8.33
N SER A 132 -28.49 -46.60 7.45
CA SER A 132 -27.38 -45.79 6.96
C SER A 132 -27.82 -44.99 5.74
N VAL A 133 -27.48 -43.70 5.74
CA VAL A 133 -27.85 -42.74 4.70
C VAL A 133 -26.57 -42.09 4.17
N SER A 134 -26.33 -42.23 2.87
CA SER A 134 -25.15 -41.69 2.19
C SER A 134 -25.53 -40.95 0.91
N ASN A 135 -24.55 -40.34 0.23
CA ASN A 135 -24.76 -39.53 -0.97
C ASN A 135 -25.80 -38.39 -0.77
N ILE A 136 -25.74 -37.78 0.41
CA ILE A 136 -26.69 -36.76 0.89
C ILE A 136 -26.38 -35.43 0.19
N SER A 137 -27.31 -34.92 -0.60
CA SER A 137 -27.18 -33.59 -1.23
C SER A 137 -27.97 -32.54 -0.46
N VAL A 138 -27.70 -31.26 -0.70
CA VAL A 138 -28.48 -30.16 -0.09
C VAL A 138 -29.97 -30.22 -0.44
N GLY A 139 -30.34 -30.88 -1.55
CA GLY A 139 -31.74 -31.12 -1.92
C GLY A 139 -32.48 -32.07 -0.96
N ASN A 140 -31.77 -32.80 -0.11
CA ASN A 140 -32.36 -33.69 0.90
C ASN A 140 -32.59 -32.99 2.25
N ASN A 141 -32.29 -31.69 2.37
CA ASN A 141 -32.52 -30.93 3.58
C ASN A 141 -34.02 -30.91 3.94
N GLY A 142 -34.34 -31.25 5.18
CA GLY A 142 -35.72 -31.30 5.67
C GLY A 142 -36.39 -32.66 5.53
N TYR A 143 -35.71 -33.67 5.00
CA TYR A 143 -36.22 -35.05 4.98
C TYR A 143 -36.41 -35.56 6.41
N MET A 144 -37.52 -36.25 6.66
CA MET A 144 -37.85 -36.82 7.96
C MET A 144 -37.91 -38.35 7.90
N PHE A 145 -37.43 -39.01 8.94
CA PHE A 145 -37.33 -40.46 9.03
C PHE A 145 -38.06 -40.98 10.27
N ARG A 146 -38.66 -42.17 10.17
CA ARG A 146 -39.19 -42.94 11.30
C ARG A 146 -39.12 -44.43 10.99
N CYS A 147 -39.16 -45.28 12.01
CA CYS A 147 -39.09 -46.73 11.86
C CYS A 147 -40.35 -47.39 12.42
N ASN A 148 -41.02 -48.18 11.59
CA ASN A 148 -42.09 -49.08 12.05
C ASN A 148 -41.47 -50.42 12.47
N ILE A 149 -41.89 -50.90 13.62
CA ILE A 149 -41.37 -52.11 14.26
C ILE A 149 -42.52 -53.05 14.53
N THR A 150 -42.42 -54.27 14.01
CA THR A 150 -43.33 -55.36 14.34
C THR A 150 -42.59 -56.45 15.08
N ALA A 151 -43.34 -57.23 15.86
CA ALA A 151 -42.86 -58.41 16.57
C ALA A 151 -43.83 -59.57 16.30
N SER A 152 -43.56 -60.74 16.89
CA SER A 152 -44.47 -61.89 16.79
C SER A 152 -45.90 -61.61 17.27
N CYS A 153 -46.08 -60.61 18.14
CA CYS A 153 -47.39 -60.17 18.64
C CYS A 153 -47.67 -58.69 18.29
N PRO A 154 -48.92 -58.35 17.92
CA PRO A 154 -49.34 -56.95 17.74
C PRO A 154 -49.31 -56.17 19.06
N PRO A 155 -49.29 -54.82 19.04
CA PRO A 155 -49.38 -53.95 17.85
C PRO A 155 -48.02 -53.66 17.19
N GLU A 156 -48.08 -53.21 15.94
CA GLU A 156 -46.97 -52.47 15.32
C GLU A 156 -46.76 -51.16 16.08
N ILE A 157 -45.51 -50.81 16.36
CA ILE A 157 -45.13 -49.54 17.00
C ILE A 157 -44.24 -48.73 16.07
N THR A 158 -44.33 -47.41 16.16
CA THR A 158 -43.55 -46.48 15.34
C THR A 158 -42.61 -45.66 16.23
N SER A 159 -41.36 -45.48 15.78
CA SER A 159 -40.40 -44.61 16.44
C SER A 159 -40.82 -43.14 16.40
N SER A 160 -40.16 -42.30 17.19
CA SER A 160 -40.24 -40.85 16.97
C SER A 160 -39.72 -40.48 15.58
N GLU A 161 -40.22 -39.36 15.07
CA GLU A 161 -39.79 -38.78 13.81
C GLU A 161 -38.49 -37.98 14.01
N VAL A 162 -37.56 -38.11 13.07
CA VAL A 162 -36.27 -37.42 13.12
C VAL A 162 -35.99 -36.68 11.83
N LEU A 163 -35.32 -35.53 11.94
CA LEU A 163 -35.02 -34.63 10.84
C LEU A 163 -33.59 -34.83 10.33
N LEU A 164 -33.42 -34.75 9.01
CA LEU A 164 -32.12 -34.62 8.36
C LEU A 164 -31.91 -33.16 7.92
N ASN A 165 -31.01 -32.46 8.61
CA ASN A 165 -30.53 -31.15 8.21
C ASN A 165 -29.27 -31.33 7.35
N VAL A 166 -29.29 -30.80 6.12
CA VAL A 166 -28.15 -30.87 5.20
C VAL A 166 -27.63 -29.46 4.92
N MET A 167 -26.36 -29.23 5.25
CA MET A 167 -25.66 -27.97 5.02
C MET A 167 -24.76 -28.12 3.78
N ALA A 168 -24.64 -27.07 2.96
CA ALA A 168 -23.73 -27.10 1.82
C ALA A 168 -22.27 -27.27 2.27
N ASN A 169 -21.43 -27.98 1.51
CA ASN A 169 -20.01 -28.11 1.83
C ASN A 169 -19.27 -26.76 1.90
N PRO A 170 -18.19 -26.65 2.69
CA PRO A 170 -17.45 -25.39 2.82
C PRO A 170 -16.98 -24.88 1.46
N PRO A 171 -17.02 -23.56 1.21
CA PRO A 171 -16.59 -23.01 -0.06
C PRO A 171 -15.07 -23.18 -0.26
N SER A 172 -14.64 -23.22 -1.53
CA SER A 172 -13.23 -23.21 -1.91
C SER A 172 -12.89 -21.96 -2.72
N ILE A 173 -11.76 -21.33 -2.43
CA ILE A 173 -11.27 -20.17 -3.17
C ILE A 173 -10.47 -20.65 -4.38
N THR A 174 -10.86 -20.22 -5.58
CA THR A 174 -10.24 -20.61 -6.86
C THR A 174 -9.34 -19.52 -7.44
N VAL A 175 -9.56 -18.26 -7.07
CA VAL A 175 -8.69 -17.13 -7.43
C VAL A 175 -8.45 -16.27 -6.20
N ASN A 176 -7.18 -16.04 -5.88
CA ASN A 176 -6.74 -15.20 -4.78
C ASN A 176 -6.65 -13.71 -5.19
N PRO A 177 -6.71 -12.77 -4.23
CA PRO A 177 -6.50 -11.37 -4.56
C PRO A 177 -5.05 -11.11 -4.97
N ILE A 178 -4.84 -10.12 -5.82
CA ILE A 178 -3.52 -9.68 -6.28
C ILE A 178 -3.15 -8.34 -5.66
N ASN A 179 -1.85 -8.10 -5.49
CA ASN A 179 -1.32 -6.82 -5.01
C ASN A 179 -1.82 -5.65 -5.87
N GLN A 180 -2.12 -4.52 -5.23
CA GLN A 180 -2.64 -3.32 -5.88
C GLN A 180 -1.72 -2.14 -5.60
N ALA A 181 -1.46 -1.33 -6.61
CA ALA A 181 -0.93 0.02 -6.43
C ALA A 181 -2.10 1.00 -6.35
N LEU A 182 -2.05 1.94 -5.40
CA LEU A 182 -3.11 2.91 -5.21
C LEU A 182 -3.20 3.85 -6.42
N SER A 183 -4.42 4.06 -6.92
CA SER A 183 -4.65 4.92 -8.09
C SER A 183 -4.39 6.40 -7.76
N SER A 184 -4.28 7.23 -8.80
CA SER A 184 -4.16 8.68 -8.62
C SER A 184 -5.42 9.33 -8.02
N SER A 185 -6.56 8.64 -8.06
CA SER A 185 -7.81 9.03 -7.40
C SER A 185 -7.97 8.46 -5.99
N TYR A 186 -6.90 7.91 -5.39
CA TYR A 186 -6.92 7.33 -4.04
C TYR A 186 -7.90 6.16 -3.87
N THR A 187 -8.07 5.36 -4.93
CA THR A 187 -8.94 4.17 -4.96
C THR A 187 -8.17 2.89 -5.27
N ALA A 188 -8.63 1.76 -4.73
CA ALA A 188 -8.11 0.42 -5.01
C ALA A 188 -9.22 -0.63 -4.90
N SER A 189 -9.03 -1.81 -5.51
CA SER A 189 -9.96 -2.93 -5.38
C SER A 189 -9.26 -4.27 -5.32
N PHE A 190 -9.74 -5.16 -4.45
CA PHE A 190 -9.30 -6.55 -4.32
C PHE A 190 -10.46 -7.49 -4.62
N SER A 191 -10.21 -8.57 -5.35
CA SER A 191 -11.25 -9.53 -5.71
C SER A 191 -10.77 -10.97 -5.54
N ILE A 192 -11.74 -11.85 -5.30
CA ILE A 192 -11.55 -13.31 -5.30
C ILE A 192 -12.61 -14.00 -6.16
N SER A 193 -12.34 -15.25 -6.50
CA SER A 193 -13.34 -16.19 -7.01
C SER A 193 -13.42 -17.39 -6.08
N SER A 194 -14.63 -17.90 -5.85
CA SER A 194 -14.86 -19.08 -5.02
C SER A 194 -15.95 -19.97 -5.60
N LEU A 195 -15.88 -21.27 -5.32
CA LEU A 195 -16.94 -22.25 -5.57
C LEU A 195 -17.60 -22.62 -4.25
N GLY A 196 -18.92 -22.80 -4.26
CA GLY A 196 -19.71 -23.16 -3.08
C GLY A 196 -21.13 -22.62 -3.16
N TYR A 197 -22.00 -23.10 -2.27
CA TYR A 197 -23.38 -22.62 -2.16
C TYR A 197 -23.53 -21.71 -0.94
N ASN A 198 -24.35 -20.66 -1.08
CA ASN A 198 -24.62 -19.66 -0.04
C ASN A 198 -23.33 -19.12 0.61
N VAL A 199 -22.34 -18.80 -0.22
CA VAL A 199 -21.05 -18.31 0.25
C VAL A 199 -21.21 -16.94 0.88
N ILE A 200 -20.76 -16.81 2.12
CA ILE A 200 -20.62 -15.56 2.83
C ILE A 200 -19.14 -15.14 2.83
N TYR A 201 -18.90 -13.86 2.64
CA TYR A 201 -17.55 -13.29 2.60
C TYR A 201 -17.33 -12.38 3.80
N GLN A 202 -16.08 -12.35 4.28
CA GLN A 202 -15.60 -11.37 5.23
C GLN A 202 -14.18 -10.96 4.82
N TRP A 203 -14.02 -9.71 4.39
CA TRP A 203 -12.70 -9.16 4.15
C TRP A 203 -12.01 -8.78 5.46
N GLN A 204 -10.71 -9.04 5.51
CA GLN A 204 -9.83 -8.71 6.63
C GLN A 204 -8.65 -7.88 6.15
N GLN A 205 -8.12 -7.04 7.04
CA GLN A 205 -6.91 -6.27 6.81
C GLN A 205 -5.85 -6.51 7.88
N SER A 206 -4.59 -6.24 7.53
CA SER A 206 -3.44 -6.34 8.42
C SER A 206 -2.36 -5.33 8.07
N SER A 207 -1.75 -4.71 9.09
CA SER A 207 -0.59 -3.82 8.93
C SER A 207 0.75 -4.54 9.04
N ASP A 208 0.79 -5.76 9.58
CA ASP A 208 2.00 -6.54 9.85
C ASP A 208 2.03 -7.90 9.12
N GLY A 209 0.92 -8.29 8.48
CA GLY A 209 0.72 -9.59 7.83
C GLY A 209 0.48 -10.75 8.79
N ILE A 210 0.43 -10.50 10.10
CA ILE A 210 0.32 -11.52 11.15
C ILE A 210 -1.02 -11.36 11.89
N ASN A 211 -1.34 -10.14 12.32
CA ASN A 211 -2.56 -9.81 13.04
C ASN A 211 -3.62 -9.30 12.06
N TRP A 212 -4.77 -9.98 12.02
CA TRP A 212 -5.82 -9.73 11.05
C TRP A 212 -7.10 -9.26 11.74
N ASN A 213 -7.68 -8.18 11.21
CA ASN A 213 -8.91 -7.58 11.72
C ASN A 213 -9.99 -7.60 10.64
N ASP A 214 -11.22 -7.92 11.03
CA ASP A 214 -12.39 -7.84 10.14
C ASP A 214 -12.66 -6.39 9.74
N ILE A 215 -12.93 -6.19 8.46
CA ILE A 215 -13.33 -4.91 7.90
C ILE A 215 -14.85 -4.77 8.03
N SER A 216 -15.37 -3.54 8.06
CA SER A 216 -16.79 -3.22 7.96
C SER A 216 -17.01 -2.20 6.85
N ASN A 217 -18.16 -2.26 6.17
CA ASN A 217 -18.49 -1.25 5.14
C ASN A 217 -18.61 0.15 5.76
N GLY A 218 -18.27 1.18 4.99
CA GLY A 218 -18.21 2.57 5.41
C GLY A 218 -16.82 2.99 5.88
N GLY A 219 -16.76 3.96 6.79
CA GLY A 219 -15.53 4.67 7.12
C GLY A 219 -15.34 5.92 6.25
N THR A 220 -14.34 6.74 6.59
CA THR A 220 -14.05 8.00 5.87
C THR A 220 -12.61 8.08 5.35
N SER A 221 -11.70 7.23 5.81
CA SER A 221 -10.31 7.21 5.34
C SER A 221 -9.58 5.93 5.81
N PRO A 222 -9.57 4.85 5.00
CA PRO A 222 -10.34 4.69 3.78
C PRO A 222 -11.84 4.44 4.07
N GLU A 223 -12.66 4.65 3.04
CA GLU A 223 -14.02 4.12 2.98
C GLU A 223 -13.97 2.73 2.33
N TYR A 224 -14.60 1.73 2.95
CA TYR A 224 -14.69 0.37 2.45
C TYR A 224 -16.08 0.07 1.90
N ASN A 225 -16.13 -0.60 0.74
CA ASN A 225 -17.36 -1.05 0.12
C ASN A 225 -17.21 -2.51 -0.36
N GLY A 226 -18.29 -3.29 -0.30
CA GLY A 226 -18.29 -4.69 -0.76
C GLY A 226 -17.63 -5.69 0.20
N VAL A 227 -17.44 -5.34 1.48
CA VAL A 227 -16.77 -6.17 2.51
C VAL A 227 -17.37 -7.56 2.69
N THR A 228 -18.67 -7.74 2.41
CA THR A 228 -19.37 -9.03 2.49
C THR A 228 -19.61 -9.66 1.11
N THR A 229 -18.86 -9.22 0.10
CA THR A 229 -18.93 -9.73 -1.28
C THR A 229 -17.56 -10.24 -1.73
N ASN A 230 -17.49 -10.82 -2.91
CA ASN A 230 -16.23 -11.30 -3.50
C ASN A 230 -15.32 -10.17 -4.03
N VAL A 231 -15.73 -8.91 -3.92
CA VAL A 231 -14.94 -7.73 -4.30
C VAL A 231 -14.95 -6.70 -3.16
N LEU A 232 -13.76 -6.33 -2.68
CA LEU A 232 -13.56 -5.21 -1.77
C LEU A 232 -13.09 -4.00 -2.57
N SER A 233 -13.78 -2.87 -2.41
CA SER A 233 -13.39 -1.59 -2.98
C SER A 233 -13.03 -0.60 -1.87
N LEU A 234 -11.99 0.19 -2.10
CA LEU A 234 -11.51 1.23 -1.18
C LEU A 234 -11.52 2.59 -1.89
N SER A 235 -11.96 3.63 -1.18
CA SER A 235 -11.88 5.05 -1.56
C SER A 235 -11.24 5.88 -0.43
N ASP A 236 -10.75 7.06 -0.79
CA ASP A 236 -10.15 8.03 0.14
C ASP A 236 -9.02 7.43 1.01
N VAL A 237 -8.21 6.56 0.40
CA VAL A 237 -7.17 5.82 1.10
C VAL A 237 -6.03 6.74 1.53
N PRO A 238 -5.69 6.82 2.83
CA PRO A 238 -4.63 7.70 3.30
C PRO A 238 -3.23 7.06 3.12
N PRO A 239 -2.15 7.86 3.03
CA PRO A 239 -0.79 7.35 2.82
C PRO A 239 -0.30 6.36 3.89
N SER A 240 -0.88 6.39 5.10
CA SER A 240 -0.57 5.45 6.19
C SER A 240 -0.93 4.00 5.88
N PHE A 241 -1.71 3.75 4.82
CA PHE A 241 -2.07 2.41 4.35
C PHE A 241 -1.02 1.77 3.45
N ASN A 242 0.11 2.42 3.22
CA ASN A 242 1.20 1.82 2.46
C ASN A 242 1.65 0.50 3.11
N ASN A 243 1.70 -0.58 2.33
CA ASN A 243 2.00 -1.95 2.74
C ASN A 243 0.92 -2.67 3.57
N TYR A 244 -0.28 -2.10 3.71
CA TYR A 244 -1.40 -2.86 4.28
C TYR A 244 -1.73 -4.07 3.42
N LYS A 245 -2.07 -5.18 4.07
CA LYS A 245 -2.43 -6.44 3.45
C LYS A 245 -3.92 -6.72 3.62
N PHE A 246 -4.51 -7.32 2.60
CA PHE A 246 -5.93 -7.67 2.53
C PHE A 246 -6.10 -9.13 2.17
N ARG A 247 -7.02 -9.82 2.86
CA ARG A 247 -7.41 -11.20 2.54
C ARG A 247 -8.91 -11.37 2.73
N CYS A 248 -9.48 -12.37 2.09
CA CYS A 248 -10.90 -12.69 2.21
C CYS A 248 -11.10 -14.05 2.86
N ILE A 249 -12.04 -14.12 3.81
CA ILE A 249 -12.57 -15.37 4.35
C ILE A 249 -13.86 -15.67 3.59
N ALA A 250 -13.91 -16.83 2.94
CA ALA A 250 -15.11 -17.37 2.33
C ALA A 250 -15.64 -18.53 3.20
N GLY A 251 -16.86 -18.40 3.70
CA GLY A 251 -17.49 -19.39 4.56
C GLY A 251 -18.90 -19.73 4.13
N ASN A 252 -19.50 -20.72 4.80
CA ASN A 252 -20.93 -20.97 4.82
C ASN A 252 -21.30 -21.66 6.15
N SER A 253 -22.49 -22.23 6.25
CA SER A 253 -23.01 -22.83 7.48
C SER A 253 -22.33 -24.15 7.88
N CYS A 254 -21.45 -24.71 7.06
CA CYS A 254 -20.75 -25.96 7.34
C CYS A 254 -19.23 -25.76 7.44
N GLY A 255 -18.62 -26.42 8.41
CA GLY A 255 -17.18 -26.67 8.46
C GLY A 255 -16.32 -25.42 8.58
N THR A 256 -15.04 -25.56 8.21
CA THR A 256 -14.05 -24.49 8.31
C THR A 256 -14.08 -23.62 7.05
N SER A 257 -14.15 -22.30 7.24
CA SER A 257 -14.09 -21.34 6.14
C SER A 257 -12.75 -21.41 5.39
N ALA A 258 -12.77 -21.18 4.08
CA ALA A 258 -11.58 -20.98 3.27
C ALA A 258 -11.03 -19.56 3.47
N ILE A 259 -9.71 -19.42 3.52
CA ILE A 259 -9.03 -18.14 3.66
C ILE A 259 -8.14 -17.93 2.44
N SER A 260 -8.26 -16.78 1.78
CA SER A 260 -7.41 -16.43 0.63
C SER A 260 -5.97 -16.18 1.07
N THR A 261 -5.03 -16.23 0.13
CA THR A 261 -3.73 -15.57 0.33
C THR A 261 -3.93 -14.07 0.49
N ASP A 262 -2.94 -13.38 1.07
CA ASP A 262 -2.99 -11.94 1.20
C ASP A 262 -2.51 -11.20 -0.07
N ALA A 263 -3.07 -10.01 -0.27
CA ALA A 263 -2.65 -9.04 -1.27
C ALA A 263 -2.24 -7.73 -0.60
N THR A 264 -1.16 -7.12 -1.06
CA THR A 264 -0.60 -5.88 -0.50
C THR A 264 -1.09 -4.66 -1.29
N LEU A 265 -1.45 -3.59 -0.58
CA LEU A 265 -1.66 -2.26 -1.13
C LEU A 265 -0.35 -1.47 -1.09
N SER A 266 0.09 -0.93 -2.22
CA SER A 266 1.30 -0.10 -2.31
C SER A 266 0.98 1.35 -2.67
N ILE A 267 1.68 2.26 -1.99
CA ILE A 267 1.69 3.70 -2.21
C ILE A 267 3.16 4.09 -2.36
N SER A 268 3.50 4.88 -3.39
CA SER A 268 4.88 5.24 -3.71
C SER A 268 5.11 6.74 -3.63
N ALA A 269 6.38 7.15 -3.63
CA ALA A 269 6.73 8.53 -3.97
C ALA A 269 6.22 8.88 -5.39
N PRO A 270 6.08 10.18 -5.73
CA PRO A 270 5.61 10.59 -7.05
C PRO A 270 6.58 10.14 -8.15
N SER A 271 6.19 10.24 -9.42
CA SER A 271 7.12 10.15 -10.55
C SER A 271 7.17 11.49 -11.28
N VAL A 272 8.36 11.94 -11.63
CA VAL A 272 8.60 13.27 -12.22
C VAL A 272 9.63 13.16 -13.34
N SER A 273 9.46 13.96 -14.39
CA SER A 273 10.42 14.11 -15.48
C SER A 273 11.02 15.51 -15.48
N THR A 274 12.30 15.62 -15.87
CA THR A 274 13.02 16.89 -15.96
C THR A 274 12.97 17.43 -17.39
N THR A 275 12.42 18.63 -17.56
CA THR A 275 12.35 19.34 -18.84
C THR A 275 13.71 19.96 -19.17
N ALA A 276 14.05 20.09 -20.46
CA ALA A 276 15.28 20.74 -20.88
C ALA A 276 15.30 22.23 -20.45
N ALA A 277 16.50 22.74 -20.18
CA ALA A 277 16.71 24.16 -19.94
C ALA A 277 16.49 24.97 -21.23
N SER A 278 15.98 26.19 -21.07
CA SER A 278 15.71 27.16 -22.13
C SER A 278 15.96 28.58 -21.60
N ASN A 279 16.02 29.57 -22.49
CA ASN A 279 16.31 30.98 -22.11
C ASN A 279 17.56 31.09 -21.22
N ILE A 280 18.62 30.35 -21.54
CA ILE A 280 19.83 30.33 -20.74
C ILE A 280 20.56 31.67 -20.93
N GLN A 281 20.66 32.43 -19.86
CA GLN A 281 21.41 33.69 -19.78
C GLN A 281 22.63 33.50 -18.88
N SER A 282 23.48 34.53 -18.79
CA SER A 282 24.70 34.47 -17.98
C SER A 282 24.43 34.33 -16.48
N THR A 283 23.26 34.74 -15.99
CA THR A 283 22.88 34.70 -14.56
C THR A 283 21.51 34.08 -14.30
N SER A 284 20.81 33.60 -15.33
CA SER A 284 19.47 33.04 -15.19
C SER A 284 19.18 31.93 -16.20
N VAL A 285 18.20 31.09 -15.90
CA VAL A 285 17.71 30.06 -16.81
C VAL A 285 16.24 29.73 -16.54
N THR A 286 15.52 29.31 -17.57
CA THR A 286 14.18 28.72 -17.43
C THR A 286 14.28 27.20 -17.61
N CYS A 287 13.80 26.44 -16.64
CA CYS A 287 13.74 24.97 -16.70
C CYS A 287 12.40 24.49 -16.10
N GLY A 288 12.34 23.25 -15.61
CA GLY A 288 11.14 22.73 -14.95
C GLY A 288 11.03 21.22 -15.07
N GLY A 289 9.78 20.75 -15.00
CA GLY A 289 9.49 19.33 -15.09
C GLY A 289 8.01 19.05 -15.28
N ASN A 290 7.68 17.76 -15.26
CA ASN A 290 6.30 17.29 -15.29
C ASN A 290 6.14 16.14 -14.30
N VAL A 291 5.27 16.32 -13.31
CA VAL A 291 4.88 15.29 -12.35
C VAL A 291 3.88 14.35 -13.03
N LEU A 292 4.34 13.14 -13.37
CA LEU A 292 3.61 12.17 -14.18
C LEU A 292 2.57 11.41 -13.35
N LEU A 293 2.95 10.93 -12.16
CA LEU A 293 2.07 10.22 -11.24
C LEU A 293 2.29 10.72 -9.82
N ASN A 294 1.23 10.80 -9.04
CA ASN A 294 1.27 11.17 -7.62
C ASN A 294 1.68 10.00 -6.70
N GLY A 295 1.75 8.77 -7.22
CA GLY A 295 2.10 7.58 -6.45
C GLY A 295 1.04 7.15 -5.42
N GLY A 296 -0.21 7.62 -5.56
CA GLY A 296 -1.29 7.32 -4.60
C GLY A 296 -1.29 8.21 -3.35
N ALA A 297 -0.51 9.29 -3.31
CA ALA A 297 -0.58 10.30 -2.25
C ALA A 297 -0.50 11.70 -2.85
N ALA A 298 -1.15 12.69 -2.23
CA ALA A 298 -1.14 14.07 -2.73
C ALA A 298 0.29 14.61 -2.81
N VAL A 299 0.65 15.17 -3.97
CA VAL A 299 1.94 15.84 -4.18
C VAL A 299 1.89 17.21 -3.51
N THR A 300 2.74 17.43 -2.53
CA THR A 300 2.77 18.64 -1.69
C THR A 300 3.73 19.71 -2.18
N ALA A 301 4.77 19.31 -2.92
CA ALA A 301 5.75 20.23 -3.50
C ALA A 301 6.37 19.66 -4.78
N CYS A 302 6.61 20.50 -5.77
CA CYS A 302 7.45 20.21 -6.92
C CYS A 302 8.32 21.42 -7.29
N GLY A 303 9.41 21.18 -8.01
CA GLY A 303 10.33 22.21 -8.46
C GLY A 303 11.59 21.63 -9.10
N VAL A 304 12.65 22.42 -9.21
CA VAL A 304 13.97 21.98 -9.69
C VAL A 304 15.01 22.22 -8.60
N CYS A 305 15.88 21.24 -8.37
CA CYS A 305 17.11 21.42 -7.61
C CYS A 305 18.32 21.47 -8.56
N TRP A 306 19.31 22.30 -8.23
CA TRP A 306 20.52 22.50 -9.04
C TRP A 306 21.77 22.73 -8.18
N SER A 307 22.92 22.39 -8.76
CA SER A 307 24.24 22.62 -8.19
C SER A 307 25.31 22.54 -9.28
N THR A 308 26.57 22.80 -8.93
CA THR A 308 27.73 22.55 -9.80
C THR A 308 28.23 21.10 -9.71
N SER A 309 27.63 20.28 -8.84
CA SER A 309 27.86 18.84 -8.72
C SER A 309 26.82 18.05 -9.52
N ASN A 310 27.15 16.85 -9.99
CA ASN A 310 26.34 16.10 -10.95
C ASN A 310 25.14 15.32 -10.35
N ASP A 311 24.78 15.55 -9.09
CA ASP A 311 23.65 14.89 -8.40
C ASP A 311 22.90 15.86 -7.45
N PRO A 312 22.37 16.99 -7.96
CA PRO A 312 21.76 18.03 -7.12
C PRO A 312 20.52 17.53 -6.42
N SER A 313 20.34 17.75 -5.12
CA SER A 313 19.15 17.33 -4.35
C SER A 313 18.51 18.51 -3.62
N LEU A 314 17.49 18.25 -2.81
CA LEU A 314 16.91 19.26 -1.92
C LEU A 314 17.87 19.76 -0.82
N SER A 315 19.07 19.18 -0.68
CA SER A 315 20.16 19.75 0.14
C SER A 315 20.92 20.88 -0.55
N ASP A 316 20.75 21.05 -1.86
CA ASP A 316 21.41 22.08 -2.67
C ASP A 316 20.48 23.29 -2.87
N SER A 317 20.70 24.07 -3.92
CA SER A 317 19.77 25.13 -4.32
C SER A 317 18.54 24.51 -5.00
N PHE A 318 17.34 24.99 -4.67
CA PHE A 318 16.11 24.50 -5.28
C PHE A 318 15.00 25.57 -5.34
N THR A 319 14.02 25.34 -6.22
CA THR A 319 12.79 26.12 -6.32
C THR A 319 11.60 25.37 -5.72
N THR A 320 10.50 26.07 -5.42
CA THR A 320 9.21 25.46 -5.11
C THR A 320 8.16 26.09 -6.01
N ASP A 321 7.73 25.35 -7.03
CA ASP A 321 6.96 25.87 -8.17
C ASP A 321 5.51 25.38 -8.19
N GLY A 322 5.10 24.57 -7.22
CA GLY A 322 3.71 24.15 -7.09
C GLY A 322 3.51 22.85 -6.32
N SER A 323 2.30 22.30 -6.48
CA SER A 323 1.83 21.03 -5.91
C SER A 323 0.97 20.30 -6.94
N GLY A 324 0.59 19.05 -6.67
CA GLY A 324 -0.22 18.24 -7.60
C GLY A 324 0.57 17.65 -8.77
N THR A 325 -0.17 17.06 -9.72
CA THR A 325 0.38 16.47 -10.96
C THR A 325 0.36 17.47 -12.11
N GLY A 326 1.23 17.28 -13.09
CA GLY A 326 1.31 18.12 -14.29
C GLY A 326 2.63 18.88 -14.43
N SER A 327 2.69 19.68 -15.49
CA SER A 327 3.88 20.45 -15.85
C SER A 327 4.05 21.68 -14.96
N PHE A 328 5.30 21.99 -14.62
CA PHE A 328 5.69 23.19 -13.91
C PHE A 328 6.96 23.80 -14.55
N VAL A 329 7.15 25.10 -14.33
CA VAL A 329 8.29 25.87 -14.86
C VAL A 329 9.03 26.48 -13.68
N SER A 330 10.35 26.39 -13.71
CA SER A 330 11.25 26.94 -12.69
C SER A 330 12.10 28.04 -13.31
N SER A 331 12.08 29.23 -12.71
CA SER A 331 12.93 30.36 -13.11
C SER A 331 14.07 30.50 -12.10
N ILE A 332 15.29 30.15 -12.53
CA ILE A 332 16.48 30.20 -11.67
C ILE A 332 17.24 31.50 -11.99
N THR A 333 17.67 32.22 -10.95
CA THR A 333 18.43 33.47 -11.04
C THR A 333 19.63 33.43 -10.10
N GLY A 334 20.56 34.37 -10.24
CA GLY A 334 21.75 34.46 -9.36
C GLY A 334 22.83 33.43 -9.70
N LEU A 335 22.84 32.94 -10.94
CA LEU A 335 23.88 32.04 -11.43
C LEU A 335 25.15 32.82 -11.78
N THR A 336 26.29 32.13 -11.78
CA THR A 336 27.56 32.73 -12.15
C THR A 336 27.87 32.48 -13.63
N PRO A 337 28.29 33.50 -14.41
CA PRO A 337 28.63 33.34 -15.82
C PRO A 337 29.79 32.37 -16.07
N GLY A 338 29.74 31.66 -17.19
CA GLY A 338 30.76 30.71 -17.59
C GLY A 338 30.83 29.41 -16.77
N VAL A 339 29.76 29.08 -16.02
CA VAL A 339 29.70 27.88 -15.18
C VAL A 339 28.72 26.84 -15.75
N THR A 340 29.08 25.56 -15.65
CA THR A 340 28.16 24.45 -15.91
C THR A 340 27.38 24.12 -14.63
N TYR A 341 26.06 24.11 -14.73
CA TYR A 341 25.17 23.66 -13.66
C TYR A 341 24.48 22.36 -14.06
N TYR A 342 24.31 21.47 -13.09
CA TYR A 342 23.47 20.30 -13.19
C TYR A 342 22.16 20.58 -12.45
N PHE A 343 21.06 20.04 -12.97
CA PHE A 343 19.75 20.23 -12.39
C PHE A 343 18.86 19.00 -12.60
N ARG A 344 17.89 18.80 -11.72
CA ARG A 344 16.82 17.81 -11.90
C ARG A 344 15.52 18.30 -11.27
N ALA A 345 14.40 17.92 -11.88
CA ALA A 345 13.08 18.13 -11.31
C ALA A 345 12.90 17.25 -10.06
N TYR A 346 12.17 17.72 -9.06
CA TYR A 346 11.75 16.93 -7.91
C TYR A 346 10.24 17.03 -7.70
N ALA A 347 9.67 16.00 -7.05
CA ALA A 347 8.30 16.02 -6.57
C ALA A 347 8.20 15.25 -5.24
N THR A 348 7.44 15.80 -4.30
CA THR A 348 7.31 15.27 -2.93
C THR A 348 5.85 14.97 -2.62
N ASN A 349 5.59 13.80 -2.03
CA ASN A 349 4.32 13.46 -1.37
C ASN A 349 4.60 12.94 0.05
N ALA A 350 3.56 12.47 0.74
CA ALA A 350 3.69 11.93 2.10
C ALA A 350 4.57 10.67 2.22
N ILE A 351 4.82 9.94 1.12
CA ILE A 351 5.71 8.76 1.09
C ILE A 351 7.17 9.18 0.92
N GLY A 352 7.44 10.24 0.13
CA GLY A 352 8.79 10.78 -0.02
C GLY A 352 8.96 11.68 -1.25
N THR A 353 10.22 11.99 -1.53
CA THR A 353 10.63 12.81 -2.68
C THR A 353 11.23 11.92 -3.77
N SER A 354 10.78 12.12 -5.01
CA SER A 354 11.43 11.56 -6.19
C SER A 354 12.09 12.65 -7.02
N TYR A 355 13.04 12.22 -7.84
CA TYR A 355 13.80 13.08 -8.72
C TYR A 355 13.73 12.57 -10.16
N GLY A 356 13.67 13.51 -11.09
CA GLY A 356 13.77 13.22 -12.52
C GLY A 356 15.21 12.96 -12.94
N ILE A 357 15.41 12.78 -14.24
CA ILE A 357 16.75 12.63 -14.81
C ILE A 357 17.60 13.89 -14.56
N VAL A 358 18.89 13.69 -14.33
CA VAL A 358 19.85 14.81 -14.28
C VAL A 358 20.04 15.37 -15.69
N ARG A 359 19.97 16.69 -15.80
CA ARG A 359 20.33 17.47 -16.98
C ARG A 359 21.38 18.51 -16.60
N SER A 360 22.00 19.13 -17.60
CA SER A 360 22.91 20.25 -17.38
C SER A 360 22.70 21.36 -18.40
N PHE A 361 23.20 22.55 -18.07
CA PHE A 361 23.32 23.68 -18.97
C PHE A 361 24.59 24.47 -18.62
N PHE A 362 25.07 25.25 -19.58
CA PHE A 362 26.22 26.15 -19.41
C PHE A 362 25.73 27.59 -19.50
N THR A 363 25.97 28.39 -18.46
CA THR A 363 25.69 29.83 -18.52
C THR A 363 26.70 30.49 -19.46
N PRO A 364 26.26 31.28 -20.46
CA PRO A 364 27.17 32.07 -21.28
C PRO A 364 28.13 32.90 -20.43
N THR A 365 29.36 33.06 -20.91
CA THR A 365 30.30 34.05 -20.38
C THR A 365 29.79 35.46 -20.68
N VAL A 366 30.34 36.45 -19.99
CA VAL A 366 30.14 37.86 -20.31
C VAL A 366 31.34 38.40 -21.07
N ASP A 367 31.12 39.34 -21.97
CA ASP A 367 32.19 39.97 -22.77
C ASP A 367 32.44 41.42 -22.36
N VAL A 368 33.66 41.91 -22.57
CA VAL A 368 34.01 43.32 -22.34
C VAL A 368 33.16 44.22 -23.25
N GLY A 369 32.56 45.27 -22.66
CA GLY A 369 31.61 46.16 -23.32
C GLY A 369 30.14 45.75 -23.19
N GLN A 370 29.84 44.56 -22.65
CA GLN A 370 28.47 44.11 -22.41
C GLN A 370 27.87 44.76 -21.15
N SER A 371 26.60 45.16 -21.20
CA SER A 371 25.84 45.54 -20.00
C SER A 371 25.66 44.33 -19.06
N TYR A 372 26.10 44.46 -17.81
CA TYR A 372 26.09 43.40 -16.82
C TYR A 372 26.02 43.96 -15.40
N GLN A 373 25.13 43.41 -14.57
CA GLN A 373 24.93 43.76 -13.16
C GLN A 373 25.00 45.27 -12.86
N GLY A 374 24.20 46.06 -13.59
CA GLY A 374 24.03 47.49 -13.35
C GLY A 374 25.09 48.41 -13.97
N GLY A 375 26.07 47.87 -14.69
CA GLY A 375 27.04 48.65 -15.47
C GLY A 375 27.48 47.93 -16.74
N ILE A 376 28.71 48.18 -17.17
CA ILE A 376 29.32 47.59 -18.36
C ILE A 376 30.57 46.79 -17.94
N VAL A 377 30.76 45.58 -18.46
CA VAL A 377 31.97 44.80 -18.20
C VAL A 377 33.18 45.55 -18.77
N ALA A 378 34.04 46.06 -17.89
CA ALA A 378 35.24 46.79 -18.27
C ALA A 378 36.43 45.87 -18.52
N TYR A 379 36.49 44.74 -17.81
CA TYR A 379 37.59 43.80 -17.88
C TYR A 379 37.19 42.44 -17.30
N ILE A 380 37.71 41.36 -17.89
CA ILE A 380 37.58 40.00 -17.37
C ILE A 380 38.95 39.58 -16.86
N LEU A 381 39.00 39.08 -15.62
CA LEU A 381 40.26 38.65 -15.01
C LEU A 381 40.94 37.58 -15.85
N GLN A 382 42.27 37.65 -15.92
CA GLN A 382 43.13 36.73 -16.64
C GLN A 382 43.99 35.92 -15.68
N VAL A 383 44.59 34.82 -16.17
CA VAL A 383 45.54 34.02 -15.39
C VAL A 383 46.63 34.93 -14.81
N GLY A 384 46.74 34.95 -13.47
CA GLY A 384 47.71 35.78 -12.74
C GLY A 384 47.09 37.02 -12.08
N ASP A 385 45.88 37.42 -12.45
CA ASP A 385 45.16 38.49 -11.76
C ASP A 385 44.66 37.97 -10.39
N PRO A 386 44.71 38.79 -9.31
CA PRO A 386 44.10 38.45 -8.03
C PRO A 386 42.61 38.14 -8.19
N GLY A 387 42.16 36.99 -7.66
CA GLY A 387 40.76 36.54 -7.77
C GLY A 387 40.41 35.79 -9.06
N TYR A 388 41.38 35.53 -9.96
CA TYR A 388 41.13 34.69 -11.13
C TYR A 388 40.95 33.20 -10.76
N PHE A 389 39.89 32.59 -11.31
CA PHE A 389 39.65 31.15 -11.26
C PHE A 389 39.35 30.64 -12.67
N SER A 390 39.96 29.54 -13.10
CA SER A 390 39.81 29.01 -14.46
C SER A 390 38.40 28.49 -14.78
N THR A 391 37.58 28.27 -13.76
CA THR A 391 36.23 27.70 -13.87
C THR A 391 35.11 28.72 -13.64
N VAL A 392 35.44 29.98 -13.33
CA VAL A 392 34.46 31.01 -12.97
C VAL A 392 34.86 32.35 -13.57
N THR A 393 33.94 33.00 -14.27
CA THR A 393 34.19 34.33 -14.85
C THR A 393 34.03 35.41 -13.79
N HIS A 394 35.12 36.10 -13.46
CA HIS A 394 35.14 37.28 -12.60
C HIS A 394 35.71 38.48 -13.37
N GLY A 395 35.41 39.69 -12.90
CA GLY A 395 35.85 40.89 -13.62
C GLY A 395 35.55 42.21 -12.93
N ILE A 396 35.75 43.27 -13.70
CA ILE A 396 35.47 44.65 -13.32
C ILE A 396 34.26 45.11 -14.14
N ILE A 397 33.26 45.66 -13.46
CA ILE A 397 32.15 46.40 -14.05
C ILE A 397 32.42 47.88 -13.84
N VAL A 398 32.22 48.67 -14.87
CA VAL A 398 32.29 50.14 -14.81
C VAL A 398 30.89 50.72 -14.98
N SER A 399 30.62 51.82 -14.28
CA SER A 399 29.39 52.59 -14.45
C SER A 399 29.22 53.05 -15.91
N GLU A 400 27.99 53.33 -16.33
CA GLU A 400 27.67 53.68 -17.73
C GLU A 400 28.05 55.13 -18.13
N SER A 401 28.25 56.01 -17.14
CA SER A 401 28.63 57.41 -17.32
C SER A 401 29.59 57.88 -16.23
N ASP A 402 30.27 59.00 -16.44
CA ASP A 402 31.17 59.59 -15.44
C ASP A 402 30.35 60.18 -14.27
N GLN A 403 30.73 59.86 -13.04
CA GLN A 403 30.03 60.37 -11.84
C GLN A 403 30.40 61.82 -11.55
N SER A 404 31.55 62.29 -12.03
CA SER A 404 31.97 63.68 -11.93
C SER A 404 32.95 64.05 -13.03
N SER A 405 32.87 65.29 -13.50
CA SER A 405 33.82 65.89 -14.44
C SER A 405 34.85 66.79 -13.75
N SER A 406 34.74 66.98 -12.42
CA SER A 406 35.54 67.97 -11.70
C SER A 406 35.67 67.65 -10.20
N ALA A 407 36.04 66.41 -9.86
CA ALA A 407 36.28 66.03 -8.48
C ALA A 407 37.75 66.25 -8.08
N ASN A 408 37.96 66.67 -6.84
CA ASN A 408 39.26 66.56 -6.20
C ASN A 408 39.48 65.12 -5.74
N TRP A 409 40.73 64.67 -5.66
CA TRP A 409 41.03 63.29 -5.29
C TRP A 409 40.65 62.97 -3.84
N GLY A 410 41.11 63.81 -2.92
CA GLY A 410 41.03 63.61 -1.47
C GLY A 410 41.69 64.77 -0.70
N CYS A 411 41.99 64.58 0.57
CA CYS A 411 42.50 65.62 1.46
C CYS A 411 43.96 65.99 1.11
N TYR A 412 44.15 67.19 0.56
CA TYR A 412 45.48 67.73 0.26
C TYR A 412 46.29 67.97 1.55
N GLY A 413 47.55 67.54 1.57
CA GLY A 413 48.47 67.67 2.71
C GLY A 413 48.41 66.49 3.70
N THR A 414 47.41 65.61 3.58
CA THR A 414 47.23 64.43 4.44
C THR A 414 47.64 63.17 3.69
N LEU A 415 48.46 62.32 4.31
CA LEU A 415 48.75 60.98 3.80
C LEU A 415 47.63 60.04 4.27
N ILE A 416 47.07 59.24 3.37
CA ILE A 416 45.98 58.29 3.66
C ILE A 416 46.61 56.90 3.82
N SER A 417 46.49 56.30 5.00
CA SER A 417 47.16 55.03 5.28
C SER A 417 46.47 53.88 4.54
N GLY A 418 47.20 53.13 3.70
CA GLY A 418 46.68 51.96 2.97
C GLY A 418 46.12 52.27 1.58
N ALA A 419 45.99 53.55 1.22
CA ALA A 419 45.48 53.97 -0.09
C ALA A 419 46.54 54.04 -1.20
N ASP A 420 47.74 53.48 -1.01
CA ASP A 420 48.87 53.55 -1.96
C ASP A 420 48.97 52.35 -2.92
N GLU A 421 48.13 51.34 -2.73
CA GLU A 421 48.14 50.14 -3.57
C GLU A 421 47.70 50.41 -5.01
N THR A 422 48.40 49.83 -5.99
CA THR A 422 48.15 50.10 -7.42
C THR A 422 47.49 48.96 -8.17
N GLY A 423 47.59 47.72 -7.67
CA GLY A 423 47.20 46.51 -8.39
C GLY A 423 45.69 46.36 -8.64
N ILE A 424 45.33 45.37 -9.48
CA ILE A 424 43.94 44.95 -9.66
C ILE A 424 43.39 44.36 -8.35
N GLY A 425 42.17 44.74 -7.97
CA GLY A 425 41.51 44.28 -6.74
C GLY A 425 41.72 45.19 -5.52
N TYR A 426 42.56 46.23 -5.63
CA TYR A 426 42.84 47.14 -4.50
C TYR A 426 41.99 48.41 -4.48
N GLY A 427 41.25 48.74 -5.55
CA GLY A 427 40.49 49.99 -5.61
C GLY A 427 39.44 50.13 -4.51
N GLN A 428 38.77 49.03 -4.13
CA GLN A 428 37.77 49.04 -3.06
C GLN A 428 38.42 49.38 -1.71
N GLN A 429 39.51 48.69 -1.35
CA GLN A 429 40.19 48.93 -0.07
C GLN A 429 40.77 50.35 -0.02
N ASN A 430 41.44 50.80 -1.08
CA ASN A 430 41.93 52.17 -1.19
C ASN A 430 40.79 53.19 -1.02
N THR A 431 39.64 52.96 -1.66
CA THR A 431 38.46 53.83 -1.55
C THR A 431 37.98 53.89 -0.09
N THR A 432 37.88 52.74 0.58
CA THR A 432 37.54 52.64 2.00
C THR A 432 38.51 53.42 2.90
N ASP A 433 39.81 53.32 2.65
CA ASP A 433 40.82 54.02 3.44
C ASP A 433 40.74 55.54 3.22
N ILE A 434 40.51 55.98 1.99
CA ILE A 434 40.31 57.41 1.66
C ILE A 434 39.08 57.98 2.37
N ILE A 435 37.94 57.29 2.36
CA ILE A 435 36.71 57.79 3.02
C ILE A 435 36.85 57.80 4.55
N ALA A 436 37.64 56.89 5.12
CA ALA A 436 37.88 56.83 6.56
C ALA A 436 38.75 58.00 7.04
N ASP A 437 39.80 58.33 6.28
CA ASP A 437 40.80 59.33 6.69
C ASP A 437 40.57 60.73 6.09
N CYS A 438 39.62 60.89 5.16
CA CYS A 438 39.29 62.19 4.55
C CYS A 438 37.79 62.53 4.59
N ALA A 439 37.41 63.42 5.51
CA ALA A 439 36.04 63.91 5.66
C ALA A 439 35.60 64.99 4.64
N THR A 440 36.42 65.30 3.63
CA THR A 440 36.09 66.35 2.65
C THR A 440 34.95 65.90 1.74
N ALA A 441 33.88 66.68 1.67
CA ALA A 441 32.75 66.38 0.79
C ALA A 441 33.12 66.52 -0.70
N GLY A 442 32.54 65.68 -1.56
CA GLY A 442 32.72 65.76 -3.02
C GLY A 442 34.08 65.29 -3.54
N ILE A 443 34.85 64.55 -2.72
CA ILE A 443 36.08 63.89 -3.17
C ILE A 443 35.76 62.67 -4.04
N ALA A 444 36.69 62.30 -4.92
CA ALA A 444 36.51 61.25 -5.92
C ALA A 444 36.09 59.90 -5.32
N ALA A 445 36.75 59.46 -4.24
CA ALA A 445 36.43 58.20 -3.55
C ALA A 445 35.00 58.19 -3.01
N LYS A 446 34.60 59.27 -2.32
CA LYS A 446 33.27 59.39 -1.73
C LYS A 446 32.15 59.47 -2.78
N ILE A 447 32.42 60.10 -3.93
CA ILE A 447 31.48 60.11 -5.06
C ILE A 447 31.19 58.70 -5.57
N CYS A 448 32.19 57.83 -5.60
CA CYS A 448 32.00 56.42 -5.99
C CYS A 448 31.31 55.62 -4.88
N ASP A 449 31.75 55.75 -3.63
CA ASP A 449 31.24 55.01 -2.47
C ASP A 449 29.76 55.32 -2.16
N ASP A 450 29.35 56.58 -2.29
CA ASP A 450 27.95 56.99 -2.08
C ASP A 450 27.04 56.63 -3.28
N LEU A 451 27.59 56.07 -4.38
CA LEU A 451 26.81 55.79 -5.59
C LEU A 451 25.89 54.58 -5.38
N VAL A 452 24.60 54.78 -5.63
CA VAL A 452 23.62 53.70 -5.84
C VAL A 452 23.14 53.76 -7.28
N LEU A 453 23.50 52.76 -8.07
CA LEU A 453 23.18 52.70 -9.49
C LEU A 453 22.62 51.32 -9.85
N ASN A 454 21.46 51.30 -10.51
CA ASN A 454 20.79 50.08 -11.00
C ASN A 454 20.61 48.98 -9.94
N GLY A 455 20.39 49.36 -8.67
CA GLY A 455 20.20 48.45 -7.55
C GLY A 455 21.49 48.02 -6.83
N TYR A 456 22.65 48.53 -7.23
CA TYR A 456 23.96 48.22 -6.65
C TYR A 456 24.54 49.44 -5.94
N SER A 457 25.13 49.22 -4.75
CA SER A 457 25.68 50.26 -3.85
C SER A 457 27.12 49.97 -3.41
N ASP A 458 27.81 49.08 -4.11
CA ASP A 458 29.17 48.59 -3.85
C ASP A 458 30.15 49.14 -4.89
N TRP A 459 29.95 50.40 -5.28
CA TRP A 459 30.77 51.09 -6.26
C TRP A 459 31.97 51.76 -5.59
N TYR A 460 33.12 51.78 -6.26
CA TYR A 460 34.36 52.32 -5.72
C TYR A 460 35.23 53.00 -6.79
N LEU A 461 36.22 53.78 -6.35
CA LEU A 461 37.17 54.45 -7.23
C LEU A 461 38.26 53.45 -7.65
N PRO A 462 38.53 53.25 -8.97
CA PRO A 462 39.46 52.22 -9.42
C PRO A 462 40.88 52.49 -8.95
N SER A 463 41.64 51.45 -8.61
CA SER A 463 43.09 51.54 -8.43
C SER A 463 43.77 51.95 -9.74
N LYS A 464 45.07 52.28 -9.67
CA LYS A 464 45.85 52.68 -10.85
C LYS A 464 45.78 51.64 -11.98
N ASP A 465 45.91 50.35 -11.66
CA ASP A 465 45.92 49.29 -12.67
C ASP A 465 44.50 48.96 -13.15
N GLU A 466 43.49 49.05 -12.29
CA GLU A 466 42.08 48.92 -12.69
C GLU A 466 41.66 50.05 -13.65
N LEU A 467 42.08 51.30 -13.36
CA LEU A 467 41.84 52.44 -14.23
C LEU A 467 42.52 52.26 -15.60
N ASN A 468 43.69 51.61 -15.63
CA ASN A 468 44.35 51.27 -16.88
C ASN A 468 43.55 50.24 -17.70
N LYS A 469 42.90 49.27 -17.06
CA LYS A 469 42.00 48.33 -17.76
C LYS A 469 40.81 49.06 -18.39
N LEU A 470 40.23 50.03 -17.69
CA LEU A 470 39.19 50.90 -18.24
C LEU A 470 39.71 51.67 -19.47
N TYR A 471 40.91 52.24 -19.42
CA TYR A 471 41.51 52.94 -20.56
C TYR A 471 41.73 52.01 -21.77
N ILE A 472 42.32 50.82 -21.54
CA ILE A 472 42.59 49.85 -22.60
C ILE A 472 41.28 49.45 -23.32
N ASN A 473 40.19 49.28 -22.56
CA ASN A 473 38.90 48.85 -23.07
C ASN A 473 37.91 50.00 -23.34
N LYS A 474 38.35 51.26 -23.28
CA LYS A 474 37.48 52.45 -23.31
C LYS A 474 36.55 52.51 -24.54
N THR A 475 36.98 51.95 -25.67
CA THR A 475 36.20 51.96 -26.91
C THR A 475 35.01 51.00 -26.82
N LEU A 476 35.20 49.84 -26.19
CA LEU A 476 34.13 48.85 -25.98
C LEU A 476 33.19 49.28 -24.87
N ILE A 477 33.71 49.91 -23.82
CA ILE A 477 32.93 50.44 -22.70
C ILE A 477 32.08 51.66 -23.14
N GLY A 478 32.69 52.60 -23.86
CA GLY A 478 32.05 53.86 -24.24
C GLY A 478 31.90 54.87 -23.10
N GLY A 479 31.37 56.05 -23.42
CA GLY A 479 31.00 57.07 -22.43
C GLY A 479 32.17 57.79 -21.72
N PHE A 480 33.41 57.64 -22.19
CA PHE A 480 34.58 58.36 -21.67
C PHE A 480 34.85 59.65 -22.42
N THR A 481 35.31 60.67 -21.70
CA THR A 481 35.87 61.92 -22.27
C THR A 481 37.38 61.79 -22.43
N ASN A 482 37.98 62.47 -23.41
CA ASN A 482 39.43 62.57 -23.56
C ASN A 482 40.05 63.51 -22.49
N ASN A 483 39.98 63.10 -21.22
CA ASN A 483 40.42 63.87 -20.06
C ASN A 483 41.17 63.01 -19.04
N TYR A 484 41.66 63.63 -17.97
CA TYR A 484 42.28 62.91 -16.86
C TYR A 484 41.22 62.32 -15.92
N TYR A 485 41.40 61.06 -15.52
CA TYR A 485 40.57 60.37 -14.54
C TYR A 485 41.39 60.02 -13.31
N TRP A 486 40.80 60.16 -12.13
CA TRP A 486 41.43 59.77 -10.88
C TRP A 486 41.50 58.26 -10.72
N SER A 487 42.62 57.76 -10.20
CA SER A 487 42.66 56.43 -9.56
C SER A 487 42.63 56.60 -8.04
N SER A 488 42.28 55.56 -7.29
CA SER A 488 42.30 55.55 -5.83
C SER A 488 43.70 55.43 -5.24
N SER A 489 44.74 55.28 -6.07
CA SER A 489 46.11 55.02 -5.60
C SER A 489 46.85 56.32 -5.31
N GLU A 490 47.09 56.59 -4.04
CA GLU A 490 47.88 57.70 -3.52
C GLU A 490 49.36 57.57 -3.92
N VAL A 491 50.07 58.71 -4.01
CA VAL A 491 51.54 58.72 -4.20
C VAL A 491 52.24 59.40 -3.02
N THR A 492 51.72 60.56 -2.60
CA THR A 492 52.21 61.28 -1.43
C THR A 492 51.04 61.96 -0.72
N ASN A 493 51.30 62.59 0.42
CA ASN A 493 50.32 63.43 1.10
C ASN A 493 49.73 64.55 0.20
N ASN A 494 50.43 64.95 -0.86
CA ASN A 494 50.02 66.01 -1.78
C ASN A 494 49.54 65.50 -3.14
N ASN A 495 50.01 64.33 -3.59
CA ASN A 495 49.80 63.85 -4.96
C ASN A 495 49.10 62.48 -5.01
N ALA A 496 48.30 62.28 -6.05
CA ALA A 496 47.65 61.00 -6.36
C ALA A 496 47.78 60.63 -7.83
N ASN A 497 47.62 59.35 -8.16
CA ASN A 497 47.70 58.86 -9.53
C ASN A 497 46.44 59.21 -10.34
N ARG A 498 46.65 59.52 -11.62
CA ARG A 498 45.59 59.73 -12.61
C ARG A 498 46.02 59.18 -13.96
N GLN A 499 45.06 58.98 -14.85
CA GLN A 499 45.33 58.54 -16.22
C GLN A 499 44.64 59.42 -17.25
N TYR A 500 45.36 59.77 -18.31
CA TYR A 500 44.81 60.56 -19.41
C TYR A 500 44.15 59.66 -20.45
N PHE A 501 42.83 59.78 -20.61
CA PHE A 501 42.06 58.88 -21.46
C PHE A 501 42.19 59.18 -22.96
N LEU A 502 42.87 60.25 -23.37
CA LEU A 502 43.20 60.47 -24.79
C LEU A 502 44.24 59.47 -25.30
N ASN A 503 45.35 59.33 -24.58
CA ASN A 503 46.55 58.59 -25.03
C ASN A 503 47.09 57.56 -24.02
N GLY A 504 46.45 57.41 -22.86
CA GLY A 504 46.79 56.39 -21.87
C GLY A 504 47.88 56.79 -20.89
N THR A 505 48.42 58.01 -20.96
CA THR A 505 49.51 58.46 -20.08
C THR A 505 49.07 58.38 -18.62
N GLN A 506 49.78 57.59 -17.82
CA GLN A 506 49.65 57.56 -16.37
C GLN A 506 50.67 58.50 -15.73
N ASN A 507 50.19 59.44 -14.92
CA ASN A 507 51.04 60.34 -14.13
C ASN A 507 50.39 60.62 -12.77
N ASN A 508 51.01 61.48 -11.97
CA ASN A 508 50.41 61.97 -10.74
C ASN A 508 50.30 63.49 -10.76
N THR A 509 49.39 64.01 -9.96
CA THR A 509 49.21 65.46 -9.77
C THR A 509 48.69 65.74 -8.38
N VAL A 510 48.58 67.02 -8.05
CA VAL A 510 48.13 67.51 -6.76
C VAL A 510 46.68 67.09 -6.51
N LYS A 511 46.39 66.55 -5.31
CA LYS A 511 45.06 66.04 -4.93
C LYS A 511 43.92 67.07 -5.05
N SER A 512 44.25 68.36 -4.96
CA SER A 512 43.29 69.46 -5.08
C SER A 512 42.98 69.85 -6.53
N PHE A 513 43.57 69.19 -7.53
CA PHE A 513 43.21 69.40 -8.92
C PHE A 513 41.95 68.63 -9.28
N SER A 514 41.21 69.15 -10.25
CA SER A 514 40.00 68.52 -10.73
C SER A 514 40.32 67.49 -11.82
N CYS A 515 39.88 66.25 -11.63
CA CYS A 515 39.85 65.22 -12.66
C CYS A 515 38.46 64.58 -12.72
N TYR A 516 38.23 63.78 -13.76
CA TYR A 516 37.01 63.00 -13.92
C TYR A 516 37.01 61.77 -13.01
N VAL A 517 35.82 61.28 -12.70
CA VAL A 517 35.59 60.13 -11.83
C VAL A 517 34.68 59.15 -12.54
N ARG A 518 35.14 57.90 -12.63
CA ARG A 518 34.35 56.79 -13.13
C ARG A 518 34.40 55.65 -12.11
N ALA A 519 33.26 55.35 -11.53
CA ALA A 519 33.11 54.31 -10.53
C ALA A 519 33.14 52.92 -11.17
N ILE A 520 33.75 51.98 -10.46
CA ILE A 520 33.78 50.56 -10.82
C ILE A 520 33.25 49.70 -9.67
N ARG A 521 32.93 48.44 -9.96
CA ARG A 521 32.65 47.37 -8.99
C ARG A 521 33.19 46.05 -9.54
N THR A 522 33.25 45.01 -8.72
CA THR A 522 33.72 43.67 -9.14
C THR A 522 32.60 42.64 -9.06
N PHE A 523 32.74 41.55 -9.82
CA PHE A 523 31.80 40.43 -9.84
C PHE A 523 32.51 39.10 -10.02
#